data_AF-A0A182HBA4-F1
#
_entry.id   AF-A0A182HBA4-F1
#
_cell.length_a   1.000
_cell.length_b   1.000
_cell.length_c   1.000
_cell.angle_alpha   90.00
_cell.angle_beta   90.00
_cell.angle_gamma   90.00
#
_symmetry.space_group_name_H-M   'P 1'
#
loop_
_entity.id
_entity.type
_entity.pdbx_description
1 polymer ?
#
loop_
_entity_poly.entity_id
_entity_poly.type
_entity_poly.pdbx_seq_one_letter_code
_entity_poly.pdbx_strand_id
1 'polypeptide(L)'
;MISMASSRNEKMQLEVQICDVNKELQELLKTAEQQKQRATAHVDGFHFPLSSMVEIERLEEAVRKDFDVRKQYVRYLSLKKPPTMDVTNFFSYLFTDDALMGYNYSGTNNIGDSKMPMRNYEIFIDCMIGLSLYTLFG
;
A
#
# COMPACT_ATOMS: atom_id res chain seq x y z
N MET A 1 51.47 -1.08 -33.87
CA MET A 1 50.70 -1.90 -32.90
C MET A 1 49.90 -1.09 -31.87
N ILE A 2 50.16 0.22 -31.69
CA ILE A 2 49.51 1.06 -30.66
C ILE A 2 48.04 1.42 -30.97
N SER A 3 47.65 1.51 -32.24
CA SER A 3 46.31 1.98 -32.67
C SER A 3 45.15 1.04 -32.28
N MET A 4 45.35 -0.29 -32.30
CA MET A 4 44.27 -1.23 -31.97
C MET A 4 43.93 -1.30 -30.47
N ALA A 5 44.89 -0.97 -29.60
CA ALA A 5 44.65 -0.96 -28.15
C ALA A 5 43.83 0.27 -27.71
N SER A 6 44.04 1.43 -28.34
CA SER A 6 43.27 2.66 -28.07
C SER A 6 41.80 2.49 -28.43
N SER A 7 41.52 1.96 -29.63
CA SER A 7 40.15 1.70 -30.11
C SER A 7 39.42 0.67 -29.23
N ARG A 8 40.14 -0.31 -28.70
CA ARG A 8 39.58 -1.32 -27.78
C ARG A 8 39.20 -0.72 -26.42
N ASN A 9 39.97 0.23 -25.90
CA ASN A 9 39.67 0.93 -24.65
C ASN A 9 38.46 1.86 -24.80
N GLU A 10 38.37 2.61 -25.90
CA GLU A 10 37.21 3.47 -26.19
C GLU A 10 35.93 2.65 -26.33
N LYS A 11 35.99 1.53 -27.05
CA LYS A 11 34.86 0.61 -27.17
C LYS A 11 34.42 0.06 -25.79
N MET A 12 35.37 -0.34 -24.95
CA MET A 12 35.08 -0.85 -23.60
C MET A 12 34.45 0.23 -22.72
N GLN A 13 34.91 1.48 -22.80
CA GLN A 13 34.29 2.59 -22.06
C GLN A 13 32.85 2.86 -22.51
N LEU A 14 32.59 2.81 -23.82
CA LEU A 14 31.23 2.96 -24.36
C LEU A 14 30.31 1.82 -23.92
N GLU A 15 30.79 0.57 -23.89
CA GLU A 15 30.01 -0.58 -23.41
C GLU A 15 29.64 -0.45 -21.92
N VAL A 16 30.54 0.07 -21.09
CA VAL A 16 30.26 0.35 -19.67
C VAL A 16 29.19 1.43 -19.54
N GLN A 17 29.31 2.55 -20.26
CA GLN A 17 28.32 3.63 -20.22
C GLN A 17 26.94 3.15 -20.68
N ILE A 18 26.87 2.33 -21.73
CA ILE A 18 25.61 1.75 -22.20
C ILE A 18 24.98 0.87 -21.11
N CYS A 19 25.80 0.09 -20.38
CA CYS A 19 25.31 -0.73 -19.28
C CYS A 19 24.72 0.11 -18.15
N ASP A 20 25.41 1.18 -17.76
CA ASP A 20 24.97 2.07 -16.69
C ASP A 20 23.66 2.78 -17.05
N VAL A 21 23.56 3.32 -18.27
CA VAL A 21 22.33 3.95 -18.79
C VAL A 21 21.18 2.95 -18.86
N ASN A 22 21.44 1.73 -19.32
CA ASN A 22 20.41 0.69 -19.36
C ASN A 22 19.90 0.34 -17.96
N LYS A 23 20.78 0.29 -16.96
CA LYS A 23 20.39 0.02 -15.57
C LYS A 23 19.51 1.14 -15.01
N GLU A 24 19.90 2.39 -15.22
CA GLU A 24 19.11 3.56 -14.78
C GLU A 24 17.73 3.57 -15.45
N LEU A 25 17.67 3.29 -16.76
CA LEU A 25 16.41 3.19 -17.49
C LEU A 25 15.49 2.11 -16.90
N GLN A 26 16.04 0.95 -16.53
CA GLN A 26 15.26 -0.13 -15.90
C GLN A 26 14.72 0.26 -14.51
N GLU A 27 15.50 1.00 -13.73
CA GLU A 27 15.04 1.51 -12.42
C GLU A 27 13.94 2.57 -12.56
N LEU A 28 14.04 3.45 -13.55
CA LEU A 28 13.01 4.44 -13.86
C LEU A 28 11.71 3.79 -14.35
N LEU A 29 11.78 2.78 -15.22
CA LEU A 29 10.61 2.05 -15.70
C LEU A 29 9.88 1.35 -14.55
N LYS A 30 10.60 0.67 -13.67
CA LYS A 30 10.03 0.04 -12.47
C LYS A 30 9.33 1.06 -11.57
N THR A 31 9.94 2.22 -11.38
CA THR A 31 9.38 3.30 -10.56
C THR A 31 8.08 3.84 -11.18
N ALA A 32 8.06 4.06 -12.50
CA ALA A 32 6.89 4.54 -13.21
C ALA A 32 5.72 3.53 -13.16
N GLU A 33 6.01 2.23 -13.31
CA GLU A 33 5.01 1.18 -13.18
C GLU A 33 4.41 1.11 -11.77
N GLN A 34 5.24 1.19 -10.74
CA GLN A 34 4.78 1.24 -9.35
C GLN A 34 3.91 2.47 -9.10
N GLN A 35 4.31 3.64 -9.58
CA GLN A 35 3.52 4.88 -9.47
C GLN A 35 2.16 4.74 -10.17
N LYS A 36 2.13 4.15 -11.37
CA LYS A 36 0.90 3.88 -12.12
C LYS A 36 -0.03 2.94 -11.34
N GLN A 37 0.51 1.85 -10.79
CA GLN A 37 -0.29 0.91 -9.99
C GLN A 37 -0.88 1.59 -8.75
N ARG A 38 -0.08 2.38 -8.03
CA ARG A 38 -0.53 3.17 -6.87
C ARG A 38 -1.62 4.18 -7.23
N ALA A 39 -1.57 4.78 -8.41
CA ALA A 39 -2.60 5.71 -8.89
C ALA A 39 -3.93 5.01 -9.20
N THR A 40 -3.89 3.77 -9.68
CA THR A 40 -5.10 2.98 -10.04
C THR A 40 -5.69 2.17 -8.88
N ALA A 41 -5.02 2.14 -7.72
CA ALA A 41 -5.51 1.41 -6.55
C ALA A 41 -6.81 2.04 -6.02
N HIS A 42 -7.89 1.26 -6.03
CA HIS A 42 -9.21 1.65 -5.52
C HIS A 42 -9.93 0.43 -4.95
N VAL A 43 -11.02 0.69 -4.23
CA VAL A 43 -11.98 -0.31 -3.76
C VAL A 43 -13.34 0.13 -4.24
N ASP A 44 -14.06 -0.76 -4.92
CA ASP A 44 -15.32 -0.42 -5.56
C ASP A 44 -16.36 0.05 -4.54
N GLY A 45 -16.92 1.24 -4.79
CA GLY A 45 -17.92 1.86 -3.92
C GLY A 45 -17.38 2.59 -2.69
N PHE A 46 -16.05 2.73 -2.55
CA PHE A 46 -15.41 3.42 -1.42
C PHE A 46 -14.41 4.48 -1.88
N HIS A 47 -14.41 5.60 -1.16
CA HIS A 47 -13.45 6.68 -1.34
C HIS A 47 -12.72 6.93 -0.02
N PHE A 48 -11.38 6.86 -0.05
CA PHE A 48 -10.56 7.04 1.14
C PHE A 48 -10.00 8.47 1.24
N PRO A 49 -9.81 9.00 2.46
CA PRO A 49 -10.13 8.37 3.75
C PRO A 49 -11.65 8.30 3.99
N LEU A 50 -12.11 7.24 4.64
CA LEU A 50 -13.51 7.12 5.07
C LEU A 50 -13.80 8.18 6.13
N SER A 51 -14.93 8.87 5.98
CA SER A 51 -15.23 10.09 6.72
C SER A 51 -16.24 9.90 7.85
N SER A 52 -16.92 8.75 7.88
CA SER A 52 -17.97 8.46 8.86
C SER A 52 -17.98 7.00 9.32
N MET A 53 -18.57 6.76 10.49
CA MET A 53 -18.75 5.39 11.01
C MET A 53 -19.57 4.51 10.07
N VAL A 54 -20.54 5.09 9.38
CA VAL A 54 -21.39 4.36 8.41
C VAL A 54 -20.56 3.81 7.25
N GLU A 55 -19.56 4.55 6.78
CA GLU A 55 -18.68 4.06 5.72
C GLU A 55 -17.77 2.92 6.20
N ILE A 56 -17.31 2.97 7.46
CA ILE A 56 -16.54 1.89 8.08
C ILE A 56 -17.37 0.60 8.15
N GLU A 57 -18.60 0.69 8.65
CA GLU A 57 -19.52 -0.45 8.71
C GLU A 57 -19.81 -1.03 7.32
N ARG A 58 -20.03 -0.17 6.32
CA ARG A 58 -20.23 -0.59 4.94
C ARG A 58 -19.01 -1.30 4.38
N LEU A 59 -17.80 -0.80 4.65
CA LEU A 59 -16.57 -1.43 4.17
C LEU A 59 -16.35 -2.79 4.83
N GLU A 60 -16.54 -2.88 6.15
CA GLU A 60 -16.45 -4.14 6.88
C GLU A 60 -17.46 -5.16 6.37
N GLU A 61 -18.72 -4.75 6.17
CA GLU A 61 -19.75 -5.63 5.63
C GLU A 61 -19.40 -6.13 4.22
N ALA A 62 -18.92 -5.23 3.36
CA ALA A 62 -18.53 -5.58 1.99
C ALA A 62 -17.32 -6.53 1.96
N VAL A 63 -16.28 -6.27 2.77
CA VAL A 63 -15.09 -7.14 2.88
C VAL A 63 -15.45 -8.53 3.39
N ARG A 64 -16.38 -8.64 4.35
CA ARG A 64 -16.81 -9.92 4.90
C ARG A 64 -17.66 -10.74 3.93
N LYS A 65 -18.45 -10.08 3.07
CA LYS A 65 -19.40 -10.74 2.16
C LYS A 65 -18.83 -11.00 0.78
N ASP A 66 -17.90 -10.16 0.32
CA ASP A 66 -17.37 -10.18 -1.03
C ASP A 66 -15.84 -10.31 -1.03
N PHE A 67 -15.37 -11.46 -1.51
CA PHE A 67 -13.96 -11.78 -1.59
C PHE A 67 -13.19 -10.88 -2.56
N ASP A 68 -13.85 -10.37 -3.61
CA ASP A 68 -13.21 -9.47 -4.56
C ASP A 68 -13.03 -8.08 -3.94
N VAL A 69 -14.01 -7.57 -3.20
CA VAL A 69 -13.85 -6.34 -2.40
C VAL A 69 -12.74 -6.50 -1.37
N ARG A 70 -12.67 -7.64 -0.69
CA ARG A 70 -11.56 -7.94 0.24
C ARG A 70 -10.19 -7.89 -0.44
N LYS A 71 -10.04 -8.50 -1.62
CA LYS A 71 -8.79 -8.44 -2.39
C LYS A 71 -8.46 -7.02 -2.82
N GLN A 72 -9.45 -6.27 -3.32
CA GLN A 72 -9.27 -4.87 -3.71
C GLN A 72 -8.79 -4.04 -2.52
N TYR A 73 -9.38 -4.22 -1.34
CA TYR A 73 -8.97 -3.52 -0.13
C TYR A 73 -7.54 -3.89 0.30
N VAL A 74 -7.19 -5.17 0.37
CA VAL A 74 -5.81 -5.59 0.72
C VAL A 74 -4.79 -5.06 -0.29
N ARG A 75 -5.12 -5.09 -1.59
CA ARG A 75 -4.29 -4.49 -2.65
C ARG A 75 -4.18 -2.97 -2.52
N TYR A 76 -5.27 -2.30 -2.14
CA TYR A 76 -5.27 -0.87 -1.87
C TYR A 76 -4.33 -0.54 -0.71
N LEU A 77 -4.41 -1.30 0.40
CA LEU A 77 -3.52 -1.14 1.55
C LEU A 77 -2.05 -1.33 1.15
N SER A 78 -1.72 -2.37 0.37
CA SER A 78 -0.33 -2.65 -0.02
C SER A 78 0.28 -1.63 -0.96
N LEU A 79 -0.54 -1.08 -1.86
CA LEU A 79 -0.07 -0.04 -2.78
C LEU A 79 0.04 1.33 -2.11
N LYS A 80 -0.90 1.68 -1.21
CA LYS A 80 -0.93 3.00 -0.59
C LYS A 80 -0.01 3.12 0.61
N LYS A 81 0.27 2.04 1.34
CA LYS A 81 1.16 2.10 2.51
C LYS A 81 2.62 2.22 2.09
N PRO A 82 3.34 3.30 2.44
CA PRO A 82 4.79 3.35 2.25
C PRO A 82 5.50 2.31 3.13
N PRO A 83 6.61 1.69 2.66
CA PRO A 83 7.38 0.74 3.46
C PRO A 83 7.89 1.32 4.79
N THR A 84 8.22 2.61 4.79
CA THR A 84 8.78 3.34 5.94
C THR A 84 7.73 3.85 6.93
N MET A 85 6.45 3.82 6.57
CA MET A 85 5.36 4.33 7.41
C MET A 85 4.91 3.26 8.40
N ASP A 86 4.75 3.59 9.67
CA ASP A 86 4.13 2.67 10.63
C ASP A 86 2.61 2.55 10.37
N VAL A 87 2.00 1.49 10.90
CA VAL A 87 0.58 1.22 10.69
C VAL A 87 -0.30 2.30 11.32
N THR A 88 0.05 2.81 12.49
CA THR A 88 -0.73 3.83 13.21
C THR A 88 -0.85 5.14 12.43
N ASN A 89 0.24 5.59 11.80
CA ASN A 89 0.27 6.74 10.93
C ASN A 89 -0.42 6.46 9.59
N PHE A 90 -0.44 5.20 9.14
CA PHE A 90 -1.18 4.83 7.94
C PHE A 90 -2.70 4.84 8.16
N PHE A 91 -3.18 4.64 9.39
CA PHE A 91 -4.62 4.68 9.71
C PHE A 91 -5.26 6.02 9.36
N SER A 92 -4.56 7.15 9.52
CA SER A 92 -5.09 8.48 9.17
C SER A 92 -5.25 8.70 7.66
N TYR A 93 -4.62 7.87 6.82
CA TYR A 93 -4.87 7.85 5.37
C TYR A 93 -6.11 7.06 4.98
N LEU A 94 -6.62 6.22 5.89
CA LEU A 94 -7.73 5.32 5.64
C LEU A 94 -9.02 5.81 6.28
N PHE A 95 -8.92 6.46 7.44
CA PHE A 95 -10.08 6.89 8.23
C PHE A 95 -9.80 8.27 8.81
N THR A 96 -10.80 9.15 8.78
CA THR A 96 -10.76 10.42 9.51
C THR A 96 -10.94 10.18 11.00
N ASP A 97 -10.51 11.14 11.83
CA ASP A 97 -10.74 11.07 13.28
C ASP A 97 -12.25 10.98 13.61
N ASP A 98 -13.09 11.70 12.86
CA ASP A 98 -14.55 11.65 12.97
C ASP A 98 -15.11 10.24 12.70
N ALA A 99 -14.58 9.54 11.69
CA ALA A 99 -14.96 8.17 11.40
C ALA A 99 -14.59 7.22 12.54
N LEU A 100 -13.46 7.46 13.23
CA LEU A 100 -12.95 6.61 14.30
C LEU A 100 -13.48 6.94 15.70
N MET A 101 -14.22 8.04 15.87
CA MET A 101 -14.68 8.47 17.20
C MET A 101 -15.43 7.38 17.98
N GLY A 102 -16.19 6.52 17.29
CA GLY A 102 -16.98 5.45 17.87
C GLY A 102 -16.22 4.14 18.12
N TYR A 103 -14.94 4.08 17.76
CA TYR A 103 -14.15 2.85 17.78
C TYR A 103 -12.96 2.94 18.73
N ASN A 104 -12.57 1.78 19.27
CA ASN A 104 -11.28 1.57 19.94
C ASN A 104 -10.92 0.08 19.81
N TYR A 105 -9.73 -0.32 20.23
CA TYR A 105 -9.32 -1.72 20.10
C TYR A 105 -10.18 -2.70 20.94
N SER A 106 -10.47 -2.34 22.20
CA SER A 106 -11.06 -3.24 23.19
C SER A 106 -12.59 -3.20 23.31
N GLY A 107 -13.27 -2.21 22.75
CA GLY A 107 -14.70 -1.97 22.88
C GLY A 107 -15.15 -1.39 24.24
N THR A 108 -14.22 -1.24 25.19
CA THR A 108 -14.53 -0.85 26.57
C THR A 108 -13.65 0.31 27.00
N ASN A 109 -14.27 1.35 27.57
CA ASN A 109 -13.59 2.42 28.29
C ASN A 109 -13.92 2.32 29.78
N ASN A 110 -13.01 2.73 30.66
CA ASN A 110 -13.21 2.75 32.12
C ASN A 110 -14.35 3.69 32.59
N ILE A 111 -14.97 4.44 31.67
CA ILE A 111 -15.96 5.49 31.92
C ILE A 111 -17.38 5.06 31.51
N GLY A 112 -17.56 3.85 30.97
CA GLY A 112 -18.89 3.30 30.64
C GLY A 112 -19.39 3.61 29.23
N ASP A 113 -18.65 4.40 28.44
CA ASP A 113 -18.91 4.53 27.00
C ASP A 113 -18.50 3.24 26.27
N SER A 114 -19.48 2.54 25.72
CA SER A 114 -19.25 1.39 24.85
C SER A 114 -18.85 1.88 23.45
N LYS A 115 -17.58 1.67 23.09
CA LYS A 115 -17.10 1.86 21.72
C LYS A 115 -17.15 0.53 20.96
N MET A 116 -17.14 0.58 19.64
CA MET A 116 -17.07 -0.62 18.82
C MET A 116 -15.65 -1.19 18.83
N PRO A 117 -15.46 -2.48 19.16
CA PRO A 117 -14.15 -3.10 19.28
C PRO A 117 -13.55 -3.40 17.89
N MET A 118 -12.52 -2.64 17.49
CA MET A 118 -11.82 -2.82 16.22
C MET A 118 -11.27 -4.24 16.03
N ARG A 119 -10.92 -4.94 17.11
CA ARG A 119 -10.41 -6.31 17.03
C ARG A 119 -11.39 -7.33 16.41
N ASN A 120 -12.67 -6.97 16.33
CA ASN A 120 -13.71 -7.82 15.75
C ASN A 120 -13.94 -7.53 14.25
N TYR A 121 -13.18 -6.61 13.66
CA TYR A 121 -13.35 -6.16 12.27
C TYR A 121 -12.19 -6.68 11.43
N GLU A 122 -12.52 -7.30 10.30
CA GLU A 122 -11.52 -7.79 9.35
C GLU A 122 -10.73 -6.63 8.73
N ILE A 123 -11.38 -5.48 8.51
CA ILE A 123 -10.73 -4.31 7.89
C ILE A 123 -9.62 -3.72 8.77
N PHE A 124 -9.71 -3.87 10.10
CA PHE A 124 -8.72 -3.34 11.04
C PHE A 124 -7.65 -4.39 11.43
N ILE A 125 -7.96 -5.68 11.29
CA ILE A 125 -7.07 -6.78 11.73
C ILE A 125 -6.62 -7.61 10.53
N ASP A 126 -7.48 -8.48 10.03
CA ASP A 126 -7.10 -9.50 9.06
C ASP A 126 -6.60 -8.92 7.74
N CYS A 127 -7.23 -7.86 7.24
CA CYS A 127 -6.79 -7.17 6.01
C CYS A 127 -5.46 -6.45 6.22
N MET A 128 -5.23 -5.89 7.41
CA MET A 128 -3.97 -5.24 7.79
C MET A 128 -2.84 -6.25 8.00
N ILE A 129 -3.15 -7.47 8.42
CA ILE A 129 -2.18 -8.58 8.47
C ILE A 129 -1.93 -9.10 7.05
N GLY A 130 -2.98 -9.26 6.24
CA GLY A 130 -2.92 -9.69 4.84
C GLY A 130 -2.03 -8.79 3.98
N LEU A 131 -2.01 -7.49 4.25
CA LEU A 131 -1.03 -6.55 3.71
C LEU A 131 0.43 -7.04 3.88
N SER A 132 0.80 -7.51 5.06
CA SER A 132 2.17 -7.98 5.34
C SER A 132 2.52 -9.23 4.53
N LEU A 133 1.55 -10.11 4.29
CA LEU A 133 1.75 -11.31 3.46
C LEU A 133 1.78 -10.99 1.96
N TYR A 134 0.93 -10.07 1.49
CA TYR A 134 0.95 -9.61 0.10
C TYR A 134 2.28 -8.97 -0.28
N THR A 135 2.94 -8.27 0.65
CA THR A 135 4.24 -7.64 0.40
C THR A 135 5.40 -8.65 0.38
N LEU A 136 5.22 -9.84 0.96
CA LEU A 136 6.23 -10.91 1.00
C LEU A 136 6.10 -11.90 -0.17
N PHE A 137 4.89 -12.08 -0.70
CA PHE A 137 4.59 -13.11 -1.71
C PHE A 137 4.06 -12.58 -3.04
N GLY A 138 3.78 -11.27 -3.18
CA GLY A 138 3.30 -10.62 -4.40
C GLY A 138 4.34 -9.70 -5.00
#